data_AF-A0A953M826-F1
#
_entry.id   AF-A0A953M826-F1
#
_cell.length_a   1.000
_cell.length_b   1.000
_cell.length_c   1.000
_cell.angle_alpha   90.00
_cell.angle_beta   90.00
_cell.angle_gamma   90.00
#
_symmetry.space_group_name_H-M   'P 1'
#
loop_
_entity.id
_entity.type
_entity.pdbx_description
1 polymer ?
#
loop_
_entity_poly.entity_id
_entity_poly.type
_entity_poly.pdbx_seq_one_letter_code
_entity_poly.pdbx_strand_id
1 'polypeptide(L)' 'TVEGAVDAISVGQIVCQEPKGCNAADIAEPFGILDLNDINAFIAGFLAQDPVADVAAPFGVFDLQDIALFTSEFVSGCP' A
#
# COMPACT_ATOMS: atom_id res chain seq x y z
N THR A 1 4.77 -32.58 -33.18
CA THR A 1 4.43 -31.21 -32.78
C THR A 1 3.67 -31.33 -31.48
N VAL A 2 4.29 -30.99 -30.37
CA VAL A 2 3.64 -31.01 -29.04
C VAL A 2 3.82 -29.61 -28.46
N GLU A 3 2.68 -28.94 -28.29
CA GLU A 3 2.51 -27.58 -27.82
C GLU A 3 3.12 -27.41 -26.43
N GLY A 4 3.95 -26.39 -26.27
CA GLY A 4 4.49 -26.01 -24.98
C GLY A 4 3.36 -25.54 -24.07
N ALA A 5 3.22 -26.17 -22.91
CA ALA A 5 2.45 -25.62 -21.81
C ALA A 5 3.18 -24.38 -21.28
N VAL A 6 2.92 -23.23 -21.89
CA VAL A 6 3.04 -21.95 -21.21
C VAL A 6 1.79 -21.81 -20.33
N ASP A 7 1.80 -22.49 -19.19
CA ASP A 7 0.79 -22.22 -18.17
C ASP A 7 0.98 -20.78 -17.71
N ALA A 8 -0.13 -20.05 -17.63
CA ALA A 8 -0.14 -18.61 -17.56
C ALA A 8 0.60 -18.11 -16.30
N ILE A 9 1.83 -17.64 -16.48
CA ILE A 9 2.37 -16.63 -15.58
C ILE A 9 1.50 -15.38 -15.81
N SER A 10 0.44 -15.27 -15.01
CA SER A 10 -0.16 -13.98 -14.75
C SER A 10 0.89 -13.24 -13.94
N VAL A 11 1.69 -12.42 -14.62
CA VAL A 11 2.42 -11.34 -13.96
C VAL A 11 1.32 -10.44 -13.39
N GLY A 12 0.86 -10.78 -12.19
CA GLY A 12 0.01 -9.93 -11.38
C GLY A 12 0.81 -8.68 -11.13
N GLN A 13 0.56 -7.69 -11.97
CA GLN A 13 0.91 -6.29 -11.85
C GLN A 13 1.82 -6.00 -10.64
N ILE A 14 3.14 -6.06 -10.84
CA ILE A 14 4.08 -5.42 -9.92
C ILE A 14 3.90 -3.92 -10.17
N VAL A 15 2.83 -3.35 -9.62
CA VAL A 15 2.73 -1.91 -9.45
C VAL A 15 3.48 -1.59 -8.19
N CYS A 16 4.67 -1.01 -8.34
CA CYS A 16 5.12 -0.05 -7.36
C CYS A 16 4.10 1.08 -7.46
N GLN A 17 3.11 1.11 -6.56
CA GLN A 17 2.16 2.21 -6.51
C GLN A 17 2.98 3.47 -6.21
N GLU A 18 3.19 4.32 -7.22
CA GLU A 18 3.80 5.63 -6.98
C GLU A 18 2.96 6.30 -5.88
N PRO A 19 3.57 6.76 -4.78
CA PRO A 19 2.82 7.48 -3.76
C PRO A 19 2.27 8.73 -4.43
N LYS A 20 0.94 8.78 -4.60
CA LYS A 20 0.22 9.96 -5.08
C LYS A 20 0.29 11.09 -4.05
N GLY A 21 0.46 10.72 -2.78
CA GLY A 21 0.64 11.61 -1.66
C GLY A 21 2.10 11.94 -1.36
N CYS A 22 2.30 12.70 -0.28
CA CYS A 22 3.59 13.19 0.17
C CYS A 22 4.51 12.09 0.75
N ASN A 23 3.92 11.00 1.25
CA ASN A 23 4.61 9.82 1.78
C ASN A 23 3.67 8.60 1.81
N ALA A 24 4.09 7.51 2.46
CA ALA A 24 3.29 6.27 2.53
C ALA A 24 2.02 6.37 3.40
N ALA A 25 1.88 7.44 4.20
CA ALA A 25 0.67 7.66 4.99
C ALA A 25 -0.39 8.49 4.26
N ASP A 26 -0.04 9.18 3.17
CA ASP A 26 -0.94 10.03 2.38
C ASP A 26 -1.51 9.23 1.20
N ILE A 27 -2.63 8.57 1.45
CA ILE A 27 -3.23 7.53 0.61
C ILE A 27 -4.68 7.83 0.23
N ALA A 28 -5.28 8.88 0.79
CA ALA A 28 -6.61 9.34 0.46
C ALA A 28 -6.59 10.79 -0.04
N GLU A 29 -7.56 11.18 -0.87
CA GLU A 29 -7.72 12.58 -1.20
C GLU A 29 -8.21 13.37 0.03
N PRO A 30 -7.72 14.61 0.24
CA PRO A 30 -6.84 15.38 -0.64
C PRO A 30 -5.33 15.08 -0.44
N PHE A 31 -4.67 14.65 -1.51
CA PHE A 31 -3.22 14.39 -1.48
C PHE A 31 -2.40 15.65 -1.16
N GLY A 32 -1.31 15.46 -0.43
CA GLY A 32 -0.44 16.49 0.13
C GLY A 32 -0.88 16.97 1.52
N ILE A 33 -1.96 16.39 2.08
CA ILE A 33 -2.49 16.73 3.40
C ILE A 33 -2.80 15.42 4.13
N LEU A 34 -2.13 15.19 5.26
CA LEU A 34 -2.45 14.06 6.13
C LEU A 34 -3.65 14.40 7.02
N ASP A 35 -4.73 13.64 6.89
CA ASP A 35 -5.95 13.81 7.68
C ASP A 35 -6.60 12.48 8.12
N LEU A 36 -7.82 12.55 8.64
CA LEU A 36 -8.53 11.35 9.12
C LEU A 36 -8.99 10.41 8.00
N ASN A 37 -9.07 10.88 6.76
CA ASN A 37 -9.40 10.06 5.61
C ASN A 37 -8.28 9.08 5.30
N ASP A 38 -7.01 9.48 5.47
CA ASP A 38 -5.86 8.58 5.34
C ASP A 38 -5.90 7.46 6.37
N ILE A 39 -6.19 7.81 7.63
CA ILE A 39 -6.33 6.82 8.71
C ILE A 39 -7.47 5.85 8.40
N ASN A 40 -8.61 6.36 7.95
CA ASN A 40 -9.75 5.52 7.59
C ASN A 40 -9.43 4.61 6.40
N ALA A 41 -8.74 5.12 5.38
CA ALA A 41 -8.30 4.35 4.23
C ALA A 41 -7.31 3.25 4.62
N PHE A 42 -6.34 3.56 5.48
CA PHE A 42 -5.37 2.59 5.97
C PHE A 42 -6.05 1.48 6.78
N ILE A 43 -6.93 1.84 7.73
CA ILE A 43 -7.64 0.84 8.56
C ILE A 43 -8.54 -0.05 7.70
N ALA A 44 -9.31 0.55 6.78
CA ALA A 44 -10.18 -0.20 5.88
C ALA A 44 -9.37 -1.14 4.99
N GLY A 45 -8.25 -0.66 4.42
CA GLY A 45 -7.34 -1.45 3.60
C GLY A 45 -6.69 -2.59 4.40
N PHE A 46 -6.21 -2.32 5.60
CA PHE A 46 -5.56 -3.32 6.45
C PHE A 46 -6.52 -4.45 6.82
N LEU A 47 -7.76 -4.14 7.19
CA LEU A 47 -8.80 -5.13 7.50
C LEU A 47 -9.23 -5.94 6.28
N ALA A 48 -9.17 -5.35 5.09
CA ALA A 48 -9.50 -6.01 3.83
C ALA A 48 -8.31 -6.74 3.18
N GLN A 49 -7.11 -6.65 3.76
CA GLN A 49 -5.85 -7.08 3.14
C GLN A 49 -5.64 -6.45 1.75
N ASP A 50 -6.01 -5.18 1.61
CA ASP A 50 -5.83 -4.38 0.39
C ASP A 50 -4.38 -3.86 0.31
N PRO A 51 -3.70 -3.97 -0.84
CA PRO A 51 -2.33 -3.48 -1.03
C PRO A 51 -2.08 -2.02 -0.63
N VAL A 52 -3.11 -1.18 -0.54
CA VAL A 52 -2.97 0.20 -0.03
C VAL A 52 -2.43 0.28 1.40
N ALA A 53 -2.61 -0.77 2.21
CA ALA A 53 -2.17 -0.84 3.60
C ALA A 53 -0.92 -1.73 3.82
N ASP A 54 -0.35 -2.30 2.76
CA ASP A 54 0.87 -3.12 2.77
C ASP A 54 2.06 -2.24 2.39
N VAL A 55 2.49 -1.41 3.34
CA VAL A 55 3.42 -0.30 3.12
C VAL A 55 4.84 -0.64 3.56
N ALA A 56 5.02 -1.70 4.35
CA ALA A 56 6.32 -2.12 4.86
C ALA A 56 6.70 -3.53 4.35
N ALA A 57 8.01 -3.77 4.19
CA ALA A 57 8.47 -5.13 3.92
C ALA A 57 8.32 -6.01 5.17
N PRO A 58 7.95 -7.30 5.03
CA PRO A 58 7.78 -8.03 3.77
C PRO A 58 6.40 -7.84 3.12
N PHE A 59 6.39 -7.34 1.88
CA PHE A 59 5.14 -7.14 1.13
C PHE A 59 4.35 -8.45 0.92
N GLY A 60 3.04 -8.34 0.97
CA GLY A 60 2.07 -9.43 1.00
C GLY A 60 1.75 -9.92 2.41
N VAL A 61 2.33 -9.30 3.45
CA VAL A 61 2.10 -9.63 4.86
C VAL A 61 1.65 -8.37 5.59
N PHE A 62 0.39 -8.36 6.00
CA PHE A 62 -0.22 -7.27 6.76
C PHE A 62 0.07 -7.44 8.25
N ASP A 63 1.06 -6.72 8.78
CA ASP A 63 1.50 -6.87 10.16
C ASP A 63 1.77 -5.53 10.88
N LEU A 64 2.43 -5.61 12.04
CA LEU A 64 2.71 -4.43 12.86
C LEU A 64 3.74 -3.48 12.23
N GLN A 65 4.53 -3.94 11.25
CA GLN A 65 5.48 -3.09 10.54
C GLN A 65 4.76 -2.10 9.63
N ASP A 66 3.65 -2.50 8.99
CA ASP A 66 2.81 -1.59 8.20
C ASP A 66 2.24 -0.48 9.08
N ILE A 67 1.70 -0.87 10.24
CA ILE A 67 1.13 0.06 11.21
C ILE A 67 2.22 1.00 11.73
N ALA A 68 3.41 0.48 12.05
CA ALA A 68 4.52 1.27 12.53
C ALA A 68 4.99 2.29 11.48
N LEU A 69 5.15 1.85 10.22
CA LEU A 69 5.57 2.72 9.13
C LEU A 69 4.53 3.80 8.85
N PHE A 70 3.26 3.41 8.67
CA PHE A 70 2.15 4.35 8.48
C PHE A 70 2.10 5.39 9.60
N THR A 71 2.17 4.97 10.86
CA THR A 71 2.15 5.89 12.01
C THR A 71 3.35 6.83 12.01
N SER A 72 4.55 6.32 11.70
CA SER A 72 5.76 7.14 11.67
C SER A 72 5.71 8.21 10.59
N GLU A 73 5.22 7.87 9.39
CA GLU A 73 5.05 8.78 8.26
C GLU A 73 3.93 9.79 8.52
N PHE A 74 2.81 9.35 9.13
CA PHE A 74 1.71 10.24 9.49
C PHE A 74 2.15 11.31 10.49
N VAL A 75 2.93 10.93 11.52
CA VAL A 75 3.45 11.86 12.54
C VAL A 75 4.57 12.74 11.98
N SER A 76 5.33 12.25 11.00
CA SER A 76 6.35 13.05 10.30
C SER A 76 5.73 14.20 9.49
N GLY A 77 4.48 14.06 9.05
CA GLY A 77 3.79 15.08 8.27
C GLY A 77 4.23 15.11 6.80
N CYS A 78 3.57 15.96 6.01
CA CYS A 78 4.01 16.29 4.65
C CYS A 78 5.00 17.47 4.68
N PRO A 79 6.08 17.44 3.85
CA PRO A 79 7.03 18.55 3.70
C PRO A 79 6.44 19.79 3.01
#